data_AF-A0A6M2DH40-F1
#
_entry.id   AF-A0A6M2DH40-F1
#
_cell.length_a   1.000
_cell.length_b   1.000
_cell.length_c   1.000
_cell.angle_alpha   90.00
_cell.angle_beta   90.00
_cell.angle_gamma   90.00
#
_symmetry.space_group_name_H-M   'P 1'
#
loop_
_entity.id
_entity.type
_entity.pdbx_description
1 polymer ?
#
loop_
_entity_poly.entity_id
_entity_poly.type
_entity_poly.pdbx_seq_one_letter_code
_entity_poly.pdbx_strand_id
1 'polypeptide(L)'
;MTKETIQNLYKYLTNKTFTKPSNIVKVHTKQLEIGDLSFPLQIESWFAYITEEKYRRCILEATENPTQFIANLIDESKHWSIPISSISLTSDRCFLKLKRDIAFSVGLNKVFQQQEKYGYDVDCMQSVYIQRSPELFEPSVTDLRISIATDVCKNFLSTLGCIIQESPDNCDLNIHFQRHNTKKDNSVKHALCGVVSASGRKGFVDPSEFRDKRSLQMLLLAQHKYGIRFSLNLRSLLLCQELGEASVKFELLQVKLSKPIVINIDNYVSCSSKGISFILYNYARIVSMCERFDENVSHSTYPVLSNLHNIDCELLSEDLEWEIFFCYILRFPSVINDCVKDIKNGLFNPHYLCNFLSGLVGVFSVYYKNVRILAMNRGQTSDLIHARIYLIKAIEIVLENSFALLDITPITRM
;
A
#
# COMPACT_ATOMS: atom_id res chain seq x y z
N MET A 1 10.72 2.84 -11.04
CA MET A 1 9.51 3.04 -11.86
C MET A 1 8.84 4.37 -11.53
N THR A 2 7.74 4.51 -10.79
CA THR A 2 7.09 5.85 -10.63
C THR A 2 8.02 6.92 -10.04
N LYS A 3 8.81 6.59 -9.01
CA LYS A 3 9.85 7.49 -8.47
C LYS A 3 10.90 7.88 -9.51
N GLU A 4 11.29 6.95 -10.37
CA GLU A 4 12.31 7.14 -11.40
C GLU A 4 11.78 8.03 -12.54
N THR A 5 10.53 7.82 -12.98
CA THR A 5 9.84 8.71 -13.92
C THR A 5 9.76 10.14 -13.37
N ILE A 6 9.43 10.28 -12.07
CA ILE A 6 9.41 11.60 -11.41
C ILE A 6 10.82 12.20 -11.34
N GLN A 7 11.85 11.40 -11.07
CA GLN A 7 13.24 11.85 -11.07
C GLN A 7 13.69 12.29 -12.46
N ASN A 8 13.34 11.56 -13.51
CA ASN A 8 13.65 11.92 -14.89
C ASN A 8 12.94 13.21 -15.31
N LEU A 9 11.65 13.35 -14.98
CA LEU A 9 10.90 14.58 -15.20
C LEU A 9 11.54 15.76 -14.44
N TYR A 10 11.90 15.56 -13.18
CA TYR A 10 12.56 16.59 -12.38
C TYR A 10 13.93 16.98 -12.96
N LYS A 11 14.71 15.98 -13.41
CA LYS A 11 16.00 16.19 -14.08
C LYS A 11 15.81 16.92 -15.40
N TYR A 12 14.79 16.62 -16.19
CA TYR A 12 14.48 17.37 -17.41
C TYR A 12 14.17 18.85 -17.10
N LEU A 13 13.30 19.10 -16.12
CA LEU A 13 12.85 20.45 -15.78
C LEU A 13 13.91 21.30 -15.06
N THR A 14 14.86 20.70 -14.35
CA THR A 14 15.80 21.42 -13.47
C THR A 14 17.28 21.11 -13.70
N ASN A 15 17.60 20.07 -14.47
CA ASN A 15 18.93 19.45 -14.63
C ASN A 15 19.65 19.08 -13.34
N LYS A 16 18.90 18.93 -12.26
CA LYS A 16 19.40 18.37 -11.01
C LYS A 16 18.86 16.98 -10.84
N THR A 17 19.72 16.10 -10.33
CA THR A 17 19.26 14.86 -9.74
C THR A 17 18.54 15.18 -8.43
N PHE A 18 17.32 14.68 -8.30
CA PHE A 18 16.46 14.95 -7.15
C PHE A 18 17.05 14.34 -5.87
N THR A 19 17.45 15.18 -4.92
CA THR A 19 18.08 14.74 -3.65
C THR A 19 17.12 14.73 -2.46
N LYS A 20 15.95 15.38 -2.56
CA LYS A 20 14.94 15.44 -1.48
C LYS A 20 13.52 15.37 -2.05
N PRO A 21 12.58 14.70 -1.35
CA PRO A 21 11.18 14.66 -1.76
C PRO A 21 10.59 16.08 -1.77
N SER A 22 10.30 16.60 -2.96
CA SER A 22 9.50 17.80 -3.18
C SER A 22 8.11 17.44 -3.69
N ASN A 23 7.12 18.20 -3.26
CA ASN A 23 5.72 18.03 -3.69
C ASN A 23 5.41 18.84 -4.96
N ILE A 24 6.43 19.33 -5.68
CA ILE A 24 6.24 20.18 -6.86
C ILE A 24 5.65 19.39 -8.03
N VAL A 25 6.13 18.15 -8.20
CA VAL A 25 5.51 17.16 -9.08
C VAL A 25 4.52 16.36 -8.23
N LYS A 26 3.24 16.51 -8.53
CA LYS A 26 2.15 15.81 -7.86
C LYS A 26 1.82 14.52 -8.61
N VAL A 27 1.83 13.41 -7.89
CA VAL A 27 1.25 12.15 -8.37
C VAL A 27 -0.24 12.14 -8.05
N HIS A 28 -1.07 11.95 -9.08
CA HIS A 28 -2.50 11.86 -8.92
C HIS A 28 -2.89 10.47 -8.43
N THR A 29 -3.80 10.41 -7.46
CA THR A 29 -4.30 9.16 -6.89
C THR A 29 -5.80 8.97 -7.13
N LYS A 30 -6.42 9.94 -7.81
CA LYS A 30 -7.84 10.04 -8.17
C LYS A 30 -7.94 10.97 -9.38
N GLN A 31 -9.04 10.88 -10.12
CA GLN A 31 -9.30 11.72 -11.31
C GLN A 31 -8.18 11.59 -12.35
N LEU A 32 -7.74 10.36 -12.61
CA LEU A 32 -6.66 10.05 -13.56
C LEU A 32 -7.03 10.42 -15.01
N GLU A 33 -8.30 10.70 -15.29
CA GLU A 33 -8.77 11.27 -16.55
C GLU A 33 -8.07 12.58 -16.93
N ILE A 34 -7.69 13.38 -15.93
CA ILE A 34 -7.03 14.68 -16.12
C ILE A 34 -5.51 14.51 -16.32
N GLY A 35 -4.92 13.50 -15.68
CA GLY A 35 -3.50 13.18 -15.77
C GLY A 35 -3.01 12.34 -14.60
N ASP A 36 -1.92 11.61 -14.83
CA ASP A 36 -1.26 10.76 -13.83
C ASP A 36 -0.29 11.57 -12.96
N LEU A 37 0.40 12.54 -13.58
CA LEU A 37 1.32 13.46 -12.92
C LEU A 37 0.95 14.90 -13.27
N SER A 38 1.25 15.84 -12.39
CA SER A 38 1.19 17.27 -12.75
C SER A 38 2.21 18.13 -12.01
N PHE A 39 2.54 19.27 -12.59
CA PHE A 39 3.41 20.27 -11.97
C PHE A 39 2.97 21.70 -12.32
N PRO A 40 3.26 22.69 -11.46
CA PRO A 40 2.86 24.08 -11.71
C PRO A 40 3.67 24.72 -12.85
N LEU A 41 3.05 25.61 -13.61
CA LEU A 41 3.71 26.41 -14.66
C LEU A 41 4.20 27.78 -14.16
N GLN A 42 3.74 28.21 -12.98
CA GLN A 42 4.18 29.45 -12.34
C GLN A 42 5.63 29.34 -11.88
N ILE A 43 6.51 30.19 -12.41
CA ILE A 43 7.96 30.15 -12.17
C ILE A 43 8.32 30.37 -10.69
N GLU A 44 7.47 31.10 -9.96
CA GLU A 44 7.63 31.38 -8.54
C GLU A 44 7.63 30.08 -7.71
N SER A 45 6.84 29.10 -8.14
CA SER A 45 6.81 27.77 -7.51
C SER A 45 8.14 27.02 -7.66
N TRP A 46 8.97 27.41 -8.64
CA TRP A 46 10.22 26.74 -8.99
C TRP A 46 11.48 27.43 -8.47
N PHE A 47 11.37 28.63 -7.89
CA PHE A 47 12.54 29.38 -7.40
C PHE A 47 13.38 28.60 -6.37
N ALA A 48 12.75 27.77 -5.53
CA ALA A 48 13.46 26.93 -4.57
C ALA A 48 14.21 25.75 -5.22
N TYR A 49 13.92 25.43 -6.48
CA TYR A 49 14.38 24.21 -7.16
C TYR A 49 15.34 24.52 -8.33
N ILE A 50 15.20 25.67 -8.99
CA ILE A 50 15.99 26.06 -10.16
C ILE A 50 16.99 27.16 -9.80
N THR A 51 18.28 26.84 -9.93
CA THR A 51 19.37 27.81 -9.70
C THR A 51 19.93 28.41 -11.00
N GLU A 52 19.82 27.73 -12.14
CA GLU A 52 20.35 28.20 -13.42
C GLU A 52 19.25 28.84 -14.29
N GLU A 53 19.57 29.97 -14.92
CA GLU A 53 18.63 30.77 -15.72
C GLU A 53 18.10 30.02 -16.95
N LYS A 54 18.90 29.13 -17.55
CA LYS A 54 18.50 28.33 -18.72
C LYS A 54 17.36 27.34 -18.44
N TYR A 55 17.20 26.85 -17.20
CA TYR A 55 16.08 25.97 -16.84
C TYR A 55 14.83 26.75 -16.43
N ARG A 56 15.00 28.02 -16.04
CA ARG A 56 13.85 28.93 -15.95
C ARG A 56 13.21 29.08 -17.32
N ARG A 57 14.01 29.13 -18.39
CA ARG A 57 13.50 29.14 -19.77
C ARG A 57 12.71 27.89 -20.14
N CYS A 58 13.05 26.69 -19.64
CA CYS A 58 12.29 25.48 -19.94
C CYS A 58 10.84 25.57 -19.43
N ILE A 59 10.64 26.15 -18.24
CA ILE A 59 9.29 26.36 -17.68
C ILE A 59 8.57 27.52 -18.39
N LEU A 60 9.29 28.60 -18.70
CA LEU A 60 8.74 29.71 -19.48
C LEU A 60 8.36 29.26 -20.90
N GLU A 61 9.09 28.34 -21.51
CA GLU A 61 8.79 27.75 -22.83
C GLU A 61 7.45 27.03 -22.82
N ALA A 62 7.07 26.38 -21.71
CA ALA A 62 5.74 25.78 -21.58
C ALA A 62 4.61 26.82 -21.65
N THR A 63 4.88 28.08 -21.31
CA THR A 63 3.93 29.21 -21.44
C THR A 63 4.08 29.99 -22.74
N GLU A 64 5.31 30.15 -23.26
CA GLU A 64 5.63 30.96 -24.45
C GLU A 64 5.45 30.18 -25.76
N ASN A 65 5.83 28.90 -25.77
CA ASN A 65 5.73 28.01 -26.93
C ASN A 65 5.29 26.59 -26.50
N PRO A 66 4.02 26.41 -26.11
CA PRO A 66 3.52 25.17 -25.52
C PRO A 66 3.67 23.96 -26.44
N THR A 67 3.48 24.14 -27.75
CA THR A 67 3.56 23.04 -28.73
C THR A 67 4.97 22.46 -28.80
N GLN A 68 5.99 23.33 -28.84
CA GLN A 68 7.39 22.89 -28.87
C GLN A 68 7.79 22.22 -27.55
N PHE A 69 7.39 22.80 -26.41
CA PHE A 69 7.63 22.22 -25.09
C PHE A 69 7.05 20.80 -24.98
N ILE A 70 5.80 20.60 -25.40
CA ILE A 70 5.14 19.29 -25.38
C ILE A 70 5.89 18.29 -26.27
N ALA A 71 6.26 18.69 -27.48
CA ALA A 71 6.97 17.82 -28.41
C ALA A 71 8.33 17.36 -27.83
N ASN A 72 9.11 18.30 -27.29
CA ASN A 72 10.42 18.02 -26.70
C ASN A 72 10.31 17.09 -25.48
N LEU A 73 9.34 17.35 -24.60
CA LEU A 73 9.16 16.54 -23.39
C LEU A 73 8.66 15.12 -23.71
N ILE A 74 7.76 14.97 -24.68
CA ILE A 74 7.33 13.63 -25.15
C ILE A 74 8.50 12.89 -25.78
N ASP A 75 9.31 13.56 -26.60
CA ASP A 75 10.47 12.94 -27.25
C ASP A 75 11.51 12.46 -26.24
N GLU A 76 11.88 13.31 -25.28
CA GLU A 76 12.78 12.94 -24.18
C GLU A 76 12.24 11.75 -23.37
N SER A 77 10.93 11.72 -23.13
CA SER A 77 10.31 10.68 -22.31
C SER A 77 10.39 9.27 -22.91
N LYS A 78 10.67 9.14 -24.22
CA LYS A 78 10.86 7.84 -24.88
C LYS A 78 12.05 7.06 -24.30
N HIS A 79 13.02 7.76 -23.69
CA HIS A 79 14.17 7.14 -23.05
C HIS A 79 13.92 6.74 -21.59
N TRP A 80 12.74 7.05 -21.05
CA TRP A 80 12.40 6.73 -19.67
C TRP A 80 11.80 5.33 -19.56
N SER A 81 11.87 4.74 -18.37
CA SER A 81 11.24 3.44 -18.09
C SER A 81 9.73 3.43 -18.33
N ILE A 82 9.06 4.57 -18.10
CA ILE A 82 7.65 4.78 -18.45
C ILE A 82 7.53 6.09 -19.23
N PRO A 83 7.33 6.04 -20.56
CA PRO A 83 7.16 7.23 -21.38
C PRO A 83 5.85 7.98 -21.12
N ILE A 84 5.81 9.24 -21.55
CA ILE A 84 4.62 10.08 -21.55
C ILE A 84 3.83 9.80 -22.84
N SER A 85 2.53 9.55 -22.71
CA SER A 85 1.61 9.34 -23.84
C SER A 85 1.03 10.66 -24.35
N SER A 86 0.64 11.55 -23.45
CA SER A 86 0.10 12.87 -23.80
C SER A 86 0.28 13.88 -22.67
N ILE A 87 0.22 15.17 -23.05
CA ILE A 87 0.38 16.30 -22.15
C ILE A 87 -0.77 17.27 -22.38
N SER A 88 -1.37 17.76 -21.31
CA SER A 88 -2.37 18.85 -21.37
C SER A 88 -1.96 19.99 -20.45
N LEU A 89 -2.03 21.21 -20.97
CA LEU A 89 -1.66 22.43 -20.25
C LEU A 89 -2.92 23.20 -19.85
N THR A 90 -2.96 23.68 -18.62
CA THR A 90 -3.89 24.71 -18.15
C THR A 90 -3.13 26.03 -17.98
N SER A 91 -3.81 27.10 -17.57
CA SER A 91 -3.16 28.38 -17.28
C SER A 91 -2.14 28.30 -16.12
N ASP A 92 -2.27 27.31 -15.24
CA ASP A 92 -1.49 27.19 -14.01
C ASP A 92 -0.67 25.89 -13.90
N ARG A 93 -1.00 24.85 -14.67
CA ARG A 93 -0.41 23.51 -14.50
C ARG A 93 -0.20 22.78 -15.82
N CYS A 94 0.80 21.91 -15.80
CA CYS A 94 1.01 20.88 -16.81
C CYS A 94 0.57 19.53 -16.25
N PHE A 95 -0.29 18.82 -16.97
CA PHE A 95 -0.74 17.46 -16.65
C PHE A 95 -0.15 16.47 -17.67
N LEU A 96 0.34 15.35 -17.18
CA LEU A 96 1.00 14.31 -17.96
C LEU A 96 0.21 13.01 -17.83
N LYS A 97 -0.04 12.35 -18.96
CA LYS A 97 -0.51 10.96 -18.99
C LYS A 97 0.64 10.07 -19.40
N LEU A 98 0.82 8.97 -18.67
CA LEU A 98 1.83 7.97 -18.95
C LEU A 98 1.34 6.99 -20.01
N LYS A 99 2.27 6.31 -20.66
CA LYS A 99 1.96 5.25 -21.61
C LYS A 99 1.63 3.96 -20.84
N ARG A 100 0.32 3.68 -20.70
CA ARG A 100 -0.25 2.67 -19.78
C ARG A 100 0.25 1.26 -20.08
N ASP A 101 0.26 0.86 -21.35
CA ASP A 101 0.72 -0.45 -21.83
C ASP A 101 2.17 -0.74 -21.43
N ILE A 102 3.08 0.22 -21.65
CA ILE A 102 4.48 0.12 -21.22
C ILE A 102 4.57 0.07 -19.69
N ALA A 103 3.80 0.92 -19.00
CA ALA A 103 3.79 0.93 -17.54
C ALA A 103 3.35 -0.42 -16.97
N PHE A 104 2.26 -1.01 -17.48
CA PHE A 104 1.78 -2.35 -17.13
C PHE A 104 2.86 -3.39 -17.39
N SER A 105 3.42 -3.44 -18.60
CA SER A 105 4.43 -4.43 -18.96
C SER A 105 5.65 -4.37 -18.03
N VAL A 106 6.27 -3.19 -17.89
CA VAL A 106 7.48 -3.04 -17.05
C VAL A 106 7.16 -3.31 -15.58
N GLY A 107 6.02 -2.81 -15.08
CA GLY A 107 5.69 -2.95 -13.67
C GLY A 107 5.22 -4.34 -13.27
N LEU A 108 4.41 -5.02 -14.09
CA LEU A 108 4.06 -6.42 -13.84
C LEU A 108 5.32 -7.29 -13.89
N ASN A 109 6.20 -7.11 -14.89
CA ASN A 109 7.47 -7.85 -14.93
C ASN A 109 8.27 -7.70 -13.64
N LYS A 110 8.36 -6.48 -13.09
CA LYS A 110 9.03 -6.26 -11.81
C LYS A 110 8.33 -6.96 -10.64
N VAL A 111 7.00 -6.90 -10.57
CA VAL A 111 6.21 -7.60 -9.53
C VAL A 111 6.48 -9.10 -9.56
N PHE A 112 6.39 -9.73 -10.73
CA PHE A 112 6.58 -11.17 -10.88
C PHE A 112 8.05 -11.61 -10.80
N GLN A 113 9.01 -10.72 -11.04
CA GLN A 113 10.42 -10.99 -10.78
C GLN A 113 10.73 -10.98 -9.28
N GLN A 114 10.10 -10.09 -8.52
CA GLN A 114 10.37 -9.91 -7.09
C GLN A 114 9.49 -10.76 -6.18
N GLN A 115 8.27 -11.12 -6.59
CA GLN A 115 7.32 -11.97 -5.86
C GLN A 115 7.15 -11.49 -4.40
N GLU A 116 7.43 -12.37 -3.43
CA GLU A 116 7.39 -12.12 -1.99
C GLU A 116 8.30 -10.97 -1.53
N LYS A 117 9.25 -10.51 -2.36
CA LYS A 117 10.12 -9.37 -2.07
C LYS A 117 9.67 -8.06 -2.72
N TYR A 118 8.61 -8.08 -3.54
CA TYR A 118 8.12 -6.88 -4.20
C TYR A 118 7.74 -5.82 -3.16
N GLY A 119 8.24 -4.60 -3.32
CA GLY A 119 8.00 -3.50 -2.37
C GLY A 119 9.07 -3.31 -1.30
N TYR A 120 9.99 -4.26 -1.14
CA TYR A 120 11.02 -4.24 -0.09
C TYR A 120 12.39 -3.73 -0.58
N ASP A 121 12.42 -3.00 -1.69
CA ASP A 121 13.64 -2.47 -2.34
C ASP A 121 14.36 -1.34 -1.54
N VAL A 122 14.22 -1.29 -0.21
CA VAL A 122 14.91 -0.31 0.62
C VAL A 122 16.10 -1.03 1.25
N ASP A 123 17.32 -0.70 0.82
CA ASP A 123 18.53 -1.19 1.47
C ASP A 123 18.73 -0.52 2.83
N CYS A 124 18.24 -1.15 3.90
CA CYS A 124 18.56 -0.76 5.26
C CYS A 124 19.75 -1.57 5.77
N MET A 125 20.98 -1.07 5.58
CA MET A 125 22.19 -1.70 6.14
C MET A 125 22.36 -1.43 7.65
N GLN A 126 21.31 -1.03 8.36
CA GLN A 126 21.42 -0.54 9.74
C GLN A 126 21.20 -1.67 10.74
N SER A 127 21.98 -1.66 11.82
CA SER A 127 21.71 -2.41 13.04
C SER A 127 20.72 -1.66 13.93
N VAL A 128 19.64 -2.33 14.34
CA VAL A 128 18.56 -1.70 15.11
C VAL A 128 18.21 -2.55 16.32
N TYR A 129 18.14 -1.93 17.49
CA TYR A 129 17.56 -2.53 18.69
C TYR A 129 16.19 -1.91 18.95
N ILE A 130 15.19 -2.76 19.20
CA ILE A 130 13.81 -2.35 19.42
C ILE A 130 13.31 -2.93 20.73
N GLN A 131 12.95 -2.05 21.65
CA GLN A 131 12.41 -2.38 22.95
C GLN A 131 11.02 -1.79 23.13
N ARG A 132 10.22 -2.38 24.02
CA ARG A 132 8.95 -1.84 24.52
C ARG A 132 9.05 -1.53 26.01
N SER A 133 8.15 -0.69 26.51
CA SER A 133 7.99 -0.53 27.97
C SER A 133 7.70 -1.90 28.62
N PRO A 134 8.23 -2.15 29.84
CA PRO A 134 8.03 -3.42 30.53
C PRO A 134 6.54 -3.73 30.69
N GLU A 135 6.21 -5.01 30.60
CA GLU A 135 4.83 -5.49 30.77
C GLU A 135 4.33 -5.16 32.17
N LEU A 136 3.14 -4.57 32.22
CA LEU A 136 2.45 -4.29 33.47
C LEU A 136 1.74 -5.56 33.95
N PHE A 137 1.55 -5.67 35.27
CA PHE A 137 0.84 -6.80 35.88
C PHE A 137 -0.60 -6.96 35.35
N GLU A 138 -1.25 -5.85 35.01
CA GLU A 138 -2.54 -5.80 34.32
C GLU A 138 -2.36 -5.05 32.98
N PRO A 139 -2.08 -5.75 31.87
CA PRO A 139 -1.82 -5.11 30.59
C PRO A 139 -3.12 -4.52 30.04
N SER A 140 -3.11 -3.24 29.70
CA SER A 140 -4.25 -2.59 29.04
C SER A 140 -4.24 -2.84 27.53
N VAL A 141 -5.34 -2.50 26.84
CA VAL A 141 -5.36 -2.47 25.37
C VAL A 141 -4.30 -1.50 24.79
N THR A 142 -3.87 -0.50 25.56
CA THR A 142 -2.74 0.37 25.14
C THR A 142 -1.42 -0.40 25.12
N ASP A 143 -1.19 -1.28 26.09
CA ASP A 143 0.01 -2.13 26.16
C ASP A 143 -0.02 -3.18 25.04
N LEU A 144 -1.20 -3.71 24.74
CA LEU A 144 -1.42 -4.56 23.56
C LEU A 144 -1.05 -3.82 22.25
N ARG A 145 -1.47 -2.56 22.08
CA ARG A 145 -1.11 -1.75 20.92
C ARG A 145 0.40 -1.52 20.83
N ILE A 146 1.08 -1.29 21.95
CA ILE A 146 2.54 -1.16 22.03
C ILE A 146 3.23 -2.45 21.59
N SER A 147 2.75 -3.61 22.09
CA SER A 147 3.27 -4.93 21.69
C SER A 147 3.17 -5.11 20.18
N ILE A 148 1.95 -5.00 19.64
CA ILE A 148 1.68 -5.20 18.21
C ILE A 148 2.50 -4.24 17.35
N ALA A 149 2.57 -2.95 17.72
CA ALA A 149 3.37 -1.97 16.98
C ALA A 149 4.87 -2.29 17.00
N THR A 150 5.38 -2.82 18.12
CA THR A 150 6.78 -3.24 18.25
C THR A 150 7.08 -4.42 17.35
N ASP A 151 6.24 -5.45 17.38
CA ASP A 151 6.42 -6.68 16.60
C ASP A 151 6.32 -6.38 15.09
N VAL A 152 5.32 -5.59 14.69
CA VAL A 152 5.18 -5.12 13.31
C VAL A 152 6.35 -4.23 12.88
N CYS A 153 6.88 -3.37 13.76
CA CYS A 153 8.07 -2.57 13.45
C CYS A 153 9.31 -3.45 13.20
N LYS A 154 9.49 -4.53 13.98
CA LYS A 154 10.57 -5.52 13.77
C LYS A 154 10.40 -6.21 12.42
N ASN A 155 9.18 -6.62 12.06
CA ASN A 155 8.90 -7.24 10.76
C ASN A 155 9.21 -6.28 9.61
N PHE A 156 8.78 -5.02 9.68
CA PHE A 156 9.14 -4.02 8.67
C PHE A 156 10.65 -3.85 8.51
N LEU A 157 11.38 -3.66 9.62
CA LEU A 157 12.80 -3.35 9.55
C LEU A 157 13.63 -4.57 9.12
N SER A 158 13.32 -5.77 9.61
CA SER A 158 13.98 -7.00 9.18
C SER A 158 13.74 -7.31 7.70
N THR A 159 12.50 -7.17 7.23
CA THR A 159 12.16 -7.38 5.81
C THR A 159 12.83 -6.37 4.89
N LEU A 160 13.10 -5.15 5.36
CA LEU A 160 13.87 -4.13 4.64
C LEU A 160 15.40 -4.29 4.82
N GLY A 161 15.86 -5.42 5.35
CA GLY A 161 17.28 -5.76 5.46
C GLY A 161 18.00 -5.23 6.69
N CYS A 162 17.32 -4.53 7.61
CA CYS A 162 17.94 -4.10 8.86
C CYS A 162 18.23 -5.31 9.77
N ILE A 163 19.36 -5.27 10.49
CA ILE A 163 19.75 -6.32 11.44
C ILE A 163 19.13 -6.00 12.80
N ILE A 164 18.17 -6.81 13.26
CA ILE A 164 17.57 -6.63 14.59
C ILE A 164 18.48 -7.25 15.65
N GLN A 165 19.01 -6.43 16.56
CA GLN A 165 19.87 -6.90 17.66
C GLN A 165 19.08 -7.20 18.94
N GLU A 166 19.65 -8.02 19.81
CA GLU A 166 19.10 -8.36 21.13
C GLU A 166 19.55 -7.41 22.24
N SER A 167 20.62 -6.65 22.01
CA SER A 167 21.19 -5.67 22.95
C SER A 167 21.19 -4.26 22.36
N PRO A 168 21.07 -3.20 23.19
CA PRO A 168 21.18 -1.81 22.74
C PRO A 168 22.62 -1.40 22.38
N ASP A 169 23.61 -2.20 22.76
CA ASP A 169 25.03 -1.90 22.57
C ASP A 169 25.45 -2.06 21.11
N ASN A 170 26.19 -1.09 20.57
CA ASN A 170 26.67 -1.06 19.18
C ASN A 170 25.59 -1.13 18.09
N CYS A 171 24.38 -0.64 18.38
CA CYS A 171 23.33 -0.41 17.39
C CYS A 171 23.43 0.97 16.72
N ASP A 172 23.15 1.03 15.42
CA ASP A 172 22.99 2.30 14.68
C ASP A 172 21.74 3.08 15.12
N LEU A 173 20.71 2.36 15.60
CA LEU A 173 19.45 2.95 16.04
C LEU A 173 18.82 2.15 17.19
N ASN A 174 18.56 2.84 18.30
CA ASN A 174 17.81 2.31 19.45
C ASN A 174 16.40 2.91 19.47
N ILE A 175 15.37 2.07 19.34
CA ILE A 175 13.97 2.50 19.34
C ILE A 175 13.25 1.93 20.55
N HIS A 176 12.56 2.80 21.30
CA HIS A 176 11.75 2.40 22.44
C HIS A 176 10.29 2.79 22.26
N PHE A 177 9.41 1.80 22.15
CA PHE A 177 7.97 2.01 22.11
C PHE A 177 7.40 2.20 23.51
N GLN A 178 6.72 3.33 23.74
CA GLN A 178 6.18 3.67 25.05
C GLN A 178 4.92 4.54 24.98
N ARG A 179 4.16 4.56 26.08
CA ARG A 179 2.93 5.36 26.22
C ARG A 179 3.20 6.85 26.45
N HIS A 180 4.19 7.18 27.28
CA HIS A 180 4.48 8.54 27.70
C HIS A 180 5.86 8.98 27.24
N ASN A 181 6.04 10.28 26.97
CA ASN A 181 7.34 10.82 26.61
C ASN A 181 8.23 10.92 27.85
N THR A 182 9.09 9.93 28.06
CA THR A 182 10.13 9.98 29.09
C THR A 182 11.36 10.69 28.54
N LYS A 183 11.48 12.00 28.79
CA LYS A 183 12.63 12.82 28.35
C LYS A 183 13.88 12.49 29.18
N LYS A 184 14.47 11.31 29.01
CA LYS A 184 15.65 10.93 29.80
C LYS A 184 16.92 10.64 28.98
N ASP A 185 16.81 10.33 27.69
CA ASP A 185 18.00 10.09 26.86
C ASP A 185 17.80 10.53 25.39
N ASN A 186 18.77 11.26 24.83
CA ASN A 186 18.77 11.66 23.42
C ASN A 186 19.27 10.53 22.49
N SER A 187 19.99 9.54 23.05
CA SER A 187 20.53 8.39 22.33
C SER A 187 19.43 7.42 21.88
N VAL A 188 18.37 7.27 22.68
CA VAL A 188 17.21 6.43 22.40
C VAL A 188 16.12 7.23 21.69
N LYS A 189 15.57 6.67 20.61
CA LYS A 189 14.43 7.25 19.90
C LYS A 189 13.14 6.69 20.43
N HIS A 190 12.27 7.55 20.93
CA HIS A 190 11.03 7.14 21.56
C HIS A 190 9.86 7.16 20.56
N ALA A 191 9.32 5.97 20.27
CA ALA A 191 8.11 5.81 19.48
C ALA A 191 6.88 5.88 20.42
N LEU A 192 6.14 6.98 20.34
CA LEU A 192 4.99 7.22 21.20
C LEU A 192 3.74 6.51 20.69
N CYS A 193 3.09 5.75 21.58
CA CYS A 193 1.81 5.11 21.35
C CYS A 193 0.71 5.81 22.16
N GLY A 194 -0.24 6.41 21.46
CA GLY A 194 -1.42 7.05 22.04
C GLY A 194 -2.34 6.04 22.70
N VAL A 195 -3.00 6.50 23.77
CA VAL A 195 -3.88 5.70 24.62
C VAL A 195 -5.04 5.10 23.82
N VAL A 196 -5.37 3.86 24.12
CA VAL A 196 -6.57 3.18 23.64
C VAL A 196 -7.63 3.22 24.75
N SER A 197 -8.78 3.82 24.48
CA SER A 197 -9.92 3.89 25.40
C SER A 197 -11.16 3.25 24.80
N ALA A 198 -12.10 2.81 25.63
CA ALA A 198 -13.37 2.26 25.16
C ALA A 198 -14.47 3.32 25.15
N SER A 199 -15.24 3.37 24.06
CA SER A 199 -16.44 4.19 23.96
C SER A 199 -17.52 3.65 24.91
N GLY A 200 -18.15 4.53 25.69
CA GLY A 200 -19.27 4.17 26.56
C GLY A 200 -18.93 3.37 27.81
N ARG A 201 -17.67 2.91 27.98
CA ARG A 201 -17.19 2.24 29.20
C ARG A 201 -16.18 3.12 29.92
N LYS A 202 -16.40 3.36 31.21
CA LYS A 202 -15.41 3.96 32.11
C LYS A 202 -14.65 2.82 32.80
N GLY A 203 -13.36 2.67 32.52
CA GLY A 203 -12.52 1.70 33.22
C GLY A 203 -11.52 0.96 32.34
N PHE A 204 -10.83 0.01 32.96
CA PHE A 204 -9.89 -0.91 32.33
C PHE A 204 -10.64 -1.85 31.38
N VAL A 205 -10.01 -2.15 30.24
CA VAL A 205 -10.48 -3.14 29.27
C VAL A 205 -9.38 -4.16 29.16
N ASP A 206 -9.74 -5.41 29.41
CA ASP A 206 -8.80 -6.50 29.32
C ASP A 206 -8.47 -6.83 27.84
N PRO A 207 -7.20 -6.99 27.46
CA PRO A 207 -6.79 -7.39 26.12
C PRO A 207 -7.42 -8.69 25.62
N SER A 208 -7.65 -9.67 26.50
CA SER A 208 -8.29 -10.93 26.13
C SER A 208 -9.77 -10.72 25.81
N GLU A 209 -10.48 -9.93 26.63
CA GLU A 209 -11.88 -9.54 26.34
C GLU A 209 -11.97 -8.85 24.97
N PHE A 210 -11.03 -7.95 24.67
CA PHE A 210 -11.01 -7.26 23.38
C PHE A 210 -10.82 -8.23 22.20
N ARG A 211 -9.88 -9.18 22.30
CA ARG A 211 -9.65 -10.23 21.28
C ARG A 211 -10.87 -11.13 21.09
N ASP A 212 -11.51 -11.55 22.17
CA ASP A 212 -12.70 -12.40 22.12
C ASP A 212 -13.88 -11.70 21.46
N LYS A 213 -14.09 -10.42 21.79
CA LYS A 213 -15.15 -9.60 21.19
C LYS A 213 -14.93 -9.40 19.69
N ARG A 214 -13.68 -9.23 19.25
CA ARG A 214 -13.35 -9.11 17.82
C ARG A 214 -13.47 -10.44 17.09
N SER A 215 -13.10 -11.55 17.71
CA SER A 215 -13.30 -12.90 17.14
C SER A 215 -14.78 -13.19 16.94
N LEU A 216 -15.61 -12.91 17.95
CA LEU A 216 -17.06 -13.05 17.87
C LEU A 216 -17.67 -12.14 16.78
N GLN A 217 -17.19 -10.90 16.69
CA GLN A 217 -17.63 -9.98 15.64
C GLN A 217 -17.33 -10.52 14.24
N MET A 218 -16.13 -11.07 14.02
CA MET A 218 -15.74 -11.64 12.74
C MET A 218 -16.58 -12.86 12.37
N LEU A 219 -16.89 -13.72 13.35
CA LEU A 219 -17.83 -14.83 13.19
C LEU A 219 -19.22 -14.35 12.73
N LEU A 220 -19.79 -13.38 13.44
CA LEU A 220 -21.12 -12.83 13.12
C LEU A 220 -21.16 -12.16 11.75
N LEU A 221 -20.11 -11.43 11.37
CA LEU A 221 -20.00 -10.81 10.05
C LEU A 221 -19.95 -11.85 8.94
N ALA A 222 -19.12 -12.88 9.10
CA ALA A 222 -19.04 -13.97 8.15
C ALA A 222 -20.39 -14.67 7.97
N GLN A 223 -21.13 -14.93 9.06
CA GLN A 223 -22.47 -15.52 9.00
C GLN A 223 -23.52 -14.61 8.34
N HIS A 224 -23.64 -13.35 8.79
CA HIS A 224 -24.75 -12.49 8.41
C HIS A 224 -24.51 -11.66 7.14
N LYS A 225 -23.27 -11.25 6.87
CA LYS A 225 -22.93 -10.38 5.73
C LYS A 225 -22.47 -11.19 4.52
N TYR A 226 -21.70 -12.25 4.75
CA TYR A 226 -21.11 -13.06 3.69
C TYR A 226 -21.80 -14.42 3.53
N GLY A 227 -22.76 -14.76 4.40
CA GLY A 227 -23.56 -15.98 4.31
C GLY A 227 -22.79 -17.27 4.62
N ILE A 228 -21.64 -17.15 5.28
CA ILE A 228 -20.74 -18.27 5.57
C ILE A 228 -21.32 -19.09 6.72
N ARG A 229 -21.57 -20.37 6.45
CA ARG A 229 -22.04 -21.31 7.47
C ARG A 229 -20.84 -22.02 8.08
N PHE A 230 -20.48 -21.62 9.30
CA PHE A 230 -19.47 -22.34 10.06
C PHE A 230 -20.05 -23.65 10.57
N SER A 231 -19.37 -24.76 10.26
CA SER A 231 -19.51 -25.99 11.03
C SER A 231 -18.96 -25.77 12.44
N LEU A 232 -19.58 -26.32 13.48
CA LEU A 232 -19.06 -26.32 14.85
C LEU A 232 -17.86 -27.29 14.98
N ASN A 233 -16.83 -27.10 14.15
CA ASN A 233 -15.58 -27.84 14.22
C ASN A 233 -14.44 -26.92 14.70
N LEU A 234 -13.37 -27.54 15.20
CA LEU A 234 -12.20 -26.82 15.73
C LEU A 234 -11.59 -25.88 14.69
N ARG A 235 -11.59 -26.27 13.41
CA ARG A 235 -11.04 -25.47 12.31
C ARG A 235 -11.77 -24.14 12.14
N SER A 236 -13.10 -24.15 12.16
CA SER A 236 -13.92 -22.94 12.06
C SER A 236 -13.72 -22.01 13.25
N LEU A 237 -13.53 -22.55 14.46
CA LEU A 237 -13.24 -21.78 15.66
C LEU A 237 -11.87 -21.12 15.60
N LEU A 238 -10.83 -21.87 15.22
CA LEU A 238 -9.47 -21.35 15.02
C LEU A 238 -9.44 -20.24 13.97
N LEU A 239 -10.14 -20.42 12.85
CA LEU A 239 -10.26 -19.41 11.82
C LEU A 239 -10.89 -18.11 12.34
N CYS A 240 -11.91 -18.21 13.20
CA CYS A 240 -12.53 -17.04 13.81
C CYS A 240 -11.59 -16.30 14.77
N GLN A 241 -10.75 -17.05 15.50
CA GLN A 241 -9.71 -16.47 16.36
C GLN A 241 -8.64 -15.75 15.53
N GLU A 242 -8.17 -16.34 14.43
CA GLU A 242 -7.22 -15.71 13.51
C GLU A 242 -7.79 -14.43 12.89
N LEU A 243 -9.06 -14.46 12.47
CA LEU A 243 -9.79 -13.28 11.98
C LEU A 243 -9.93 -12.20 13.05
N GLY A 244 -10.23 -12.60 14.29
CA GLY A 244 -10.30 -11.71 15.45
C GLY A 244 -8.96 -11.03 15.72
N GLU A 245 -7.87 -11.81 15.67
CA GLU A 245 -6.51 -11.31 15.85
C GLU A 245 -6.12 -10.32 14.76
N ALA A 246 -6.41 -10.63 13.49
CA ALA A 246 -6.21 -9.72 12.38
C ALA A 246 -6.99 -8.41 12.57
N SER A 247 -8.21 -8.49 13.10
CA SER A 247 -9.06 -7.34 13.42
C SER A 247 -8.47 -6.46 14.50
N VAL A 248 -7.98 -7.07 15.58
CA VAL A 248 -7.27 -6.37 16.65
C VAL A 248 -6.02 -5.67 16.12
N LYS A 249 -5.15 -6.37 15.40
CA LYS A 249 -3.92 -5.79 14.83
C LYS A 249 -4.23 -4.62 13.91
N PHE A 250 -5.15 -4.81 12.97
CA PHE A 250 -5.50 -3.78 12.01
C PHE A 250 -6.15 -2.56 12.67
N GLU A 251 -7.10 -2.75 13.60
CA GLU A 251 -7.79 -1.64 14.28
C GLU A 251 -6.84 -0.78 15.11
N LEU A 252 -5.83 -1.41 15.73
CA LEU A 252 -4.83 -0.71 16.55
C LEU A 252 -3.74 -0.01 15.72
N LEU A 253 -3.47 -0.47 14.50
CA LEU A 253 -2.45 0.08 13.60
C LEU A 253 -2.98 1.06 12.55
N GLN A 254 -4.28 1.01 12.19
CA GLN A 254 -4.88 1.87 11.16
C GLN A 254 -4.91 3.36 11.52
N VAL A 255 -4.72 3.69 12.79
CA VAL A 255 -4.57 5.07 13.29
C VAL A 255 -3.11 5.32 13.61
N LYS A 256 -2.60 6.52 13.27
CA LYS A 256 -1.25 6.97 13.62
C LYS A 256 -0.92 6.62 15.08
N LEU A 257 0.22 5.96 15.31
CA LEU A 257 0.60 5.44 16.63
C LEU A 257 0.54 6.51 17.72
N SER A 258 1.05 7.71 17.44
CA SER A 258 1.06 8.83 18.40
C SER A 258 -0.33 9.39 18.76
N LYS A 259 -1.39 9.01 18.05
CA LYS A 259 -2.76 9.48 18.30
C LYS A 259 -3.54 8.48 19.16
N PRO A 260 -4.38 8.95 20.09
CA PRO A 260 -5.26 8.07 20.85
C PRO A 260 -6.32 7.42 19.94
N ILE A 261 -6.78 6.22 20.34
CA ILE A 261 -7.87 5.49 19.67
C ILE A 261 -9.01 5.31 20.67
N VAL A 262 -10.24 5.54 20.20
CA VAL A 262 -11.45 5.15 20.94
C VAL A 262 -12.04 3.92 20.26
N ILE A 263 -11.91 2.75 20.89
CA ILE A 263 -12.48 1.50 20.40
C ILE A 263 -13.92 1.34 20.87
N ASN A 264 -14.74 0.69 20.07
CA ASN A 264 -16.08 0.27 20.51
C ASN A 264 -16.11 -1.25 20.70
N ILE A 265 -16.17 -1.68 21.96
CA ILE A 265 -16.12 -3.10 22.35
C ILE A 265 -17.46 -3.78 22.07
N ASP A 266 -18.56 -3.06 22.31
CA ASP A 266 -19.91 -3.64 22.30
C ASP A 266 -20.66 -3.43 20.97
N ASN A 267 -20.16 -2.56 20.08
CA ASN A 267 -20.80 -2.32 18.79
C ASN A 267 -20.25 -3.22 17.69
N TYR A 268 -20.93 -4.33 17.48
CA TYR A 268 -20.65 -5.31 16.43
C TYR A 268 -20.94 -4.79 15.01
N VAL A 269 -21.75 -3.72 14.86
CA VAL A 269 -22.26 -3.20 13.58
C VAL A 269 -21.28 -2.24 12.89
N SER A 270 -20.28 -1.71 13.61
CA SER A 270 -19.35 -0.69 13.09
C SER A 270 -18.28 -1.24 12.11
N CYS A 271 -18.53 -2.38 11.47
CA CYS A 271 -17.64 -2.95 10.47
C CYS A 271 -17.77 -2.20 9.14
N SER A 272 -17.13 -1.05 9.08
CA SER A 272 -17.09 -0.18 7.91
C SER A 272 -16.52 -0.93 6.69
N SER A 273 -16.86 -0.46 5.49
CA SER A 273 -16.24 -0.84 4.21
C SER A 273 -14.72 -0.59 4.13
N LYS A 274 -14.07 -0.22 5.25
CA LYS A 274 -12.64 0.06 5.36
C LYS A 274 -11.92 -0.84 6.38
N GLY A 275 -12.63 -1.72 7.10
CA GLY A 275 -12.03 -2.61 8.09
C GLY A 275 -11.38 -3.86 7.49
N ILE A 276 -10.58 -4.57 8.30
CA ILE A 276 -9.84 -5.77 7.88
C ILE A 276 -10.74 -6.86 7.29
N SER A 277 -11.99 -6.97 7.75
CA SER A 277 -12.93 -7.98 7.26
C SER A 277 -13.26 -7.80 5.78
N PHE A 278 -13.32 -6.55 5.31
CA PHE A 278 -13.55 -6.23 3.92
C PHE A 278 -12.29 -6.50 3.08
N ILE A 279 -11.10 -6.25 3.65
CA ILE A 279 -9.83 -6.55 3.01
C ILE A 279 -9.66 -8.06 2.83
N LEU A 280 -9.78 -8.84 3.91
CA LEU A 280 -9.63 -10.30 3.87
C LEU A 280 -10.68 -10.97 2.98
N TYR A 281 -11.91 -10.47 2.97
CA TYR A 281 -12.95 -10.98 2.07
C TYR A 281 -12.62 -10.75 0.59
N ASN A 282 -12.11 -9.58 0.24
CA ASN A 282 -11.68 -9.32 -1.15
C ASN A 282 -10.40 -10.09 -1.51
N TYR A 283 -9.49 -10.31 -0.55
CA TYR A 283 -8.36 -11.21 -0.76
C TYR A 283 -8.84 -12.65 -1.06
N ALA A 284 -9.74 -13.21 -0.25
CA ALA A 284 -10.29 -14.54 -0.52
C ALA A 284 -10.95 -14.64 -1.91
N ARG A 285 -11.65 -13.59 -2.35
CA ARG A 285 -12.21 -13.52 -3.71
C ARG A 285 -11.13 -13.51 -4.81
N ILE A 286 -10.02 -12.81 -4.59
CA ILE A 286 -8.88 -12.79 -5.52
C ILE A 286 -8.32 -14.20 -5.64
N VAL A 287 -8.03 -14.86 -4.52
CA VAL A 287 -7.52 -16.23 -4.48
C VAL A 287 -8.48 -17.19 -5.19
N SER A 288 -9.77 -17.18 -4.83
CA SER A 288 -10.77 -18.03 -5.49
C SER A 288 -10.93 -17.76 -6.98
N MET A 289 -10.67 -16.54 -7.44
CA MET A 289 -10.68 -16.20 -8.86
C MET A 289 -9.46 -16.77 -9.59
N CYS A 290 -8.28 -16.71 -8.98
CA CYS A 290 -7.08 -17.39 -9.48
C CYS A 290 -7.29 -18.91 -9.53
N GLU A 291 -7.77 -19.53 -8.45
CA GLU A 291 -8.08 -20.96 -8.38
C GLU A 291 -9.06 -21.37 -9.49
N ARG A 292 -10.16 -20.61 -9.66
CA ARG A 292 -11.15 -20.89 -10.70
C ARG A 292 -10.57 -20.76 -12.12
N PHE A 293 -9.63 -19.85 -12.34
CA PHE A 293 -8.93 -19.77 -13.62
C PHE A 293 -8.12 -21.05 -13.85
N ASP A 294 -7.33 -21.48 -12.87
CA ASP A 294 -6.49 -22.69 -12.97
C ASP A 294 -7.34 -23.98 -13.13
N GLU A 295 -8.51 -24.06 -12.49
CA GLU A 295 -9.49 -25.12 -12.71
C GLU A 295 -10.02 -25.14 -14.15
N ASN A 296 -10.37 -23.97 -14.69
CA ASN A 296 -10.83 -23.87 -16.09
C ASN A 296 -9.73 -24.21 -17.10
N VAL A 297 -8.47 -23.91 -16.79
CA VAL A 297 -7.32 -24.37 -17.60
C VAL A 297 -7.21 -25.90 -17.54
N SER A 298 -7.32 -26.47 -16.34
CA SER A 298 -7.26 -27.93 -16.14
C SER A 298 -8.39 -28.67 -16.87
N HIS A 299 -9.57 -28.05 -16.97
CA HIS A 299 -10.71 -28.56 -17.73
C HIS A 299 -10.68 -28.21 -19.23
N SER A 300 -9.60 -27.61 -19.74
CA SER A 300 -9.48 -27.17 -21.14
C SER A 300 -10.55 -26.15 -21.58
N THR A 301 -11.20 -25.48 -20.63
CA THR A 301 -12.11 -24.35 -20.88
C THR A 301 -11.32 -23.09 -21.22
N TYR A 302 -10.15 -22.90 -20.59
CA TYR A 302 -9.21 -21.81 -20.91
C TYR A 302 -7.87 -22.37 -21.41
N PRO A 303 -7.17 -21.64 -22.28
CA PRO A 303 -5.77 -21.96 -22.59
C PRO A 303 -4.90 -21.72 -21.36
N VAL A 304 -3.74 -22.39 -21.32
CA VAL A 304 -2.73 -22.15 -20.28
C VAL A 304 -2.30 -20.69 -20.32
N LEU A 305 -2.11 -20.09 -19.13
CA LEU A 305 -1.66 -18.71 -18.98
C LEU A 305 -0.37 -18.49 -19.79
N SER A 306 -0.44 -17.61 -20.78
CA SER A 306 0.71 -17.24 -21.61
C SER A 306 1.81 -16.63 -20.75
N ASN A 307 3.08 -16.80 -21.15
CA ASN A 307 4.19 -16.13 -20.48
C ASN A 307 3.97 -14.60 -20.45
N LEU A 308 4.31 -13.96 -19.33
CA LEU A 308 4.13 -12.53 -19.12
C LEU A 308 4.75 -11.66 -20.23
N HIS A 309 5.88 -12.06 -20.80
CA HIS A 309 6.52 -11.33 -21.89
C HIS A 309 5.70 -11.31 -23.20
N ASN A 310 4.77 -12.26 -23.35
CA ASN A 310 3.90 -12.38 -24.52
C ASN A 310 2.51 -11.76 -24.28
N ILE A 311 2.29 -11.16 -23.10
CA ILE A 311 1.00 -10.55 -22.77
C ILE A 311 0.91 -9.18 -23.41
N ASP A 312 -0.13 -8.99 -24.22
CA ASP A 312 -0.49 -7.68 -24.73
C ASP A 312 -1.12 -6.83 -23.61
N CYS A 313 -0.34 -5.90 -23.09
CA CYS A 313 -0.76 -4.98 -22.04
C CYS A 313 -1.63 -3.82 -22.57
N GLU A 314 -1.74 -3.61 -23.88
CA GLU A 314 -2.67 -2.62 -24.45
C GLU A 314 -4.14 -3.00 -24.20
N LEU A 315 -4.40 -4.30 -23.99
CA LEU A 315 -5.72 -4.83 -23.66
C LEU A 315 -6.24 -4.38 -22.28
N LEU A 316 -5.36 -3.93 -21.38
CA LEU A 316 -5.73 -3.36 -20.07
C LEU A 316 -6.15 -1.89 -20.21
N SER A 317 -7.30 -1.66 -20.82
CA SER A 317 -7.78 -0.32 -21.18
C SER A 317 -8.68 0.34 -20.15
N GLU A 318 -9.20 -0.39 -19.16
CA GLU A 318 -10.19 0.16 -18.22
C GLU A 318 -9.53 1.14 -17.24
N ASP A 319 -10.21 2.24 -16.90
CA ASP A 319 -9.68 3.23 -15.96
C ASP A 319 -9.49 2.66 -14.55
N LEU A 320 -10.33 1.70 -14.14
CA LEU A 320 -10.16 1.00 -12.86
C LEU A 320 -8.94 0.07 -12.86
N GLU A 321 -8.59 -0.55 -14.00
CA GLU A 321 -7.37 -1.35 -14.13
C GLU A 321 -6.14 -0.45 -13.95
N TRP A 322 -6.18 0.72 -14.61
CA TRP A 322 -5.13 1.73 -14.46
C TRP A 322 -5.03 2.28 -13.04
N GLU A 323 -6.15 2.60 -12.39
CA GLU A 323 -6.13 3.10 -11.01
C GLU A 323 -5.56 2.06 -10.05
N ILE A 324 -5.97 0.79 -10.14
CA ILE A 324 -5.42 -0.31 -9.34
C ILE A 324 -3.90 -0.39 -9.54
N PHE A 325 -3.46 -0.39 -10.79
CA PHE A 325 -2.06 -0.58 -11.10
C PHE A 325 -1.19 0.62 -10.71
N PHE A 326 -1.56 1.82 -11.16
CA PHE A 326 -0.76 3.02 -10.97
C PHE A 326 -0.80 3.53 -9.52
N CYS A 327 -1.99 3.61 -8.91
CA CYS A 327 -2.15 4.19 -7.58
C CYS A 327 -1.77 3.23 -6.46
N TYR A 328 -1.83 1.91 -6.71
CA TYR A 328 -1.59 0.90 -5.68
C TYR A 328 -0.39 0.02 -5.98
N ILE A 329 -0.41 -0.78 -7.05
CA ILE A 329 0.65 -1.76 -7.33
C ILE A 329 2.01 -1.06 -7.50
N LEU A 330 2.11 -0.05 -8.38
CA LEU A 330 3.35 0.71 -8.58
C LEU A 330 3.75 1.55 -7.37
N ARG A 331 2.77 1.99 -6.58
CA ARG A 331 3.00 2.86 -5.41
C ARG A 331 3.45 2.07 -4.18
N PHE A 332 3.18 0.76 -4.12
CA PHE A 332 3.42 -0.08 -2.95
C PHE A 332 4.82 0.09 -2.32
N PRO A 333 5.95 0.03 -3.07
CA PRO A 333 7.28 0.25 -2.49
C PRO A 333 7.43 1.63 -1.81
N SER A 334 6.77 2.66 -2.35
CA SER A 334 6.80 4.00 -1.75
C SER A 334 6.01 4.06 -0.45
N VAL A 335 4.91 3.32 -0.34
CA VAL A 335 4.10 3.24 0.89
C VAL A 335 4.86 2.53 2.00
N ILE A 336 5.58 1.45 1.69
CA ILE A 336 6.43 0.77 2.67
C ILE A 336 7.51 1.72 3.18
N ASN A 337 8.21 2.41 2.27
CA ASN A 337 9.18 3.43 2.65
C ASN A 337 8.55 4.57 3.47
N ASP A 338 7.34 5.03 3.14
CA ASP A 338 6.64 6.06 3.92
C ASP A 338 6.31 5.62 5.35
N CYS A 339 6.14 4.31 5.60
CA CYS A 339 5.91 3.79 6.95
C CYS A 339 7.14 3.94 7.86
N VAL A 340 8.35 3.88 7.28
CA VAL A 340 9.62 3.85 8.03
C VAL A 340 10.57 5.02 7.73
N LYS A 341 10.25 5.93 6.81
CA LYS A 341 11.15 7.02 6.39
C LYS A 341 11.66 7.89 7.53
N ASP A 342 10.84 8.04 8.58
CA ASP A 342 11.12 8.87 9.75
C ASP A 342 11.50 8.02 10.98
N ILE A 343 11.86 6.74 10.78
CA ILE A 343 12.15 5.80 11.87
C ILE A 343 13.34 6.27 12.74
N LYS A 344 14.33 6.95 12.12
CA LYS A 344 15.46 7.58 12.82
C LYS A 344 15.05 8.69 13.79
N ASN A 345 13.84 9.22 13.63
CA ASN A 345 13.22 10.19 14.52
C ASN A 345 12.25 9.54 15.52
N GLY A 346 12.22 8.20 15.60
CA GLY A 346 11.27 7.45 16.44
C GLY A 346 9.85 7.42 15.88
N LEU A 347 9.66 7.69 14.58
CA LEU A 347 8.34 7.73 13.97
C LEU A 347 8.12 6.50 13.08
N PHE A 348 7.33 5.56 13.58
CA PHE A 348 6.80 4.44 12.81
C PHE A 348 5.34 4.70 12.41
N ASN A 349 5.03 4.61 11.12
CA ASN A 349 3.76 5.02 10.56
C ASN A 349 3.00 3.87 9.83
N PRO A 350 2.70 2.75 10.51
CA PRO A 350 2.05 1.57 9.88
C PRO A 350 0.66 1.88 9.32
N HIS A 351 -0.03 2.89 9.87
CA HIS A 351 -1.31 3.37 9.36
C HIS A 351 -1.30 3.74 7.87
N TYR A 352 -0.15 4.11 7.28
CA TYR A 352 -0.07 4.35 5.84
C TYR A 352 -0.33 3.07 5.04
N LEU A 353 0.21 1.93 5.47
CA LEU A 353 -0.05 0.64 4.86
C LEU A 353 -1.50 0.20 5.07
N CYS A 354 -2.06 0.35 6.28
CA CYS A 354 -3.46 0.01 6.54
C CYS A 354 -4.42 0.78 5.63
N ASN A 355 -4.23 2.11 5.51
CA ASN A 355 -5.07 2.95 4.65
C ASN A 355 -4.88 2.62 3.16
N PHE A 356 -3.66 2.29 2.76
CA PHE A 356 -3.36 1.82 1.41
C PHE A 356 -4.13 0.55 1.07
N LEU A 357 -4.13 -0.45 1.97
CA LEU A 357 -4.86 -1.70 1.79
C LEU A 357 -6.37 -1.47 1.65
N SER A 358 -6.97 -0.68 2.55
CA SER A 358 -8.40 -0.34 2.47
C SER A 358 -8.74 0.36 1.14
N GLY A 359 -7.84 1.19 0.61
CA GLY A 359 -7.98 1.83 -0.70
C GLY A 359 -7.94 0.83 -1.85
N LEU A 360 -6.90 -0.03 -1.88
CA LEU A 360 -6.69 -1.03 -2.92
C LEU A 360 -7.89 -1.96 -3.07
N VAL A 361 -8.33 -2.57 -1.95
CA VAL A 361 -9.48 -3.47 -1.98
C VAL A 361 -10.79 -2.74 -2.29
N GLY A 362 -10.88 -1.45 -1.94
CA GLY A 362 -12.02 -0.60 -2.29
C GLY A 362 -12.16 -0.45 -3.81
N VAL A 363 -11.08 -0.12 -4.50
CA VAL A 363 -11.07 0.00 -5.96
C VAL A 363 -11.25 -1.36 -6.62
N PHE A 364 -10.56 -2.39 -6.15
CA PHE A 364 -10.72 -3.76 -6.64
C PHE A 364 -12.16 -4.26 -6.50
N SER A 365 -12.84 -4.01 -5.38
CA SER A 365 -14.22 -4.45 -5.19
C SER A 365 -15.19 -3.78 -6.17
N VAL A 366 -14.91 -2.55 -6.60
CA VAL A 366 -15.70 -1.87 -7.65
C VAL A 366 -15.36 -2.45 -9.02
N TYR A 367 -14.08 -2.69 -9.30
CA TYR A 367 -13.61 -3.34 -10.53
C TYR A 367 -14.24 -4.72 -10.71
N TYR A 368 -14.18 -5.59 -9.70
CA TYR A 368 -14.77 -6.93 -9.74
C TYR A 368 -16.29 -6.92 -9.98
N LYS A 369 -17.00 -5.92 -9.44
CA LYS A 369 -18.45 -5.78 -9.65
C LYS A 369 -18.77 -5.39 -11.10
N ASN A 370 -17.98 -4.50 -11.70
CA ASN A 370 -18.30 -3.86 -12.97
C ASN A 370 -17.67 -4.57 -14.17
N VAL A 371 -16.51 -5.19 -13.97
CA VAL A 371 -15.71 -5.81 -15.04
C VAL A 371 -15.72 -7.32 -14.87
N ARG A 372 -16.12 -8.01 -15.94
CA ARG A 372 -16.07 -9.48 -15.97
C ARG A 372 -14.66 -9.92 -16.30
N ILE A 373 -13.99 -10.55 -15.34
CA ILE A 373 -12.60 -10.99 -15.46
C ILE A 373 -12.51 -12.37 -16.15
N LEU A 374 -13.40 -13.31 -15.80
CA LEU A 374 -13.42 -14.69 -16.30
C LEU A 374 -14.63 -15.00 -17.21
N ALA A 375 -14.95 -14.15 -18.21
CA ALA A 375 -16.16 -14.33 -19.03
C ALA A 375 -15.85 -14.58 -20.52
N MET A 376 -15.55 -15.84 -20.87
CA MET A 376 -15.37 -16.25 -22.28
C MET A 376 -16.61 -16.09 -23.16
N ASN A 377 -17.82 -16.25 -22.60
CA ASN A 377 -19.06 -16.35 -23.39
C ASN A 377 -19.60 -15.01 -23.93
N ARG A 378 -18.85 -13.90 -23.79
CA ARG A 378 -19.24 -12.58 -24.30
C ARG A 378 -18.01 -11.81 -24.82
N GLY A 379 -17.50 -12.20 -25.97
CA GLY A 379 -16.58 -11.39 -26.80
C GLY A 379 -15.19 -11.09 -26.23
N GLN A 380 -14.80 -11.64 -25.08
CA GLN A 380 -13.45 -11.48 -24.52
C GLN A 380 -12.49 -12.52 -25.11
N THR A 381 -11.34 -12.07 -25.59
CA THR A 381 -10.26 -12.94 -26.06
C THR A 381 -9.56 -13.60 -24.87
N SER A 382 -8.92 -14.76 -25.10
CA SER A 382 -8.03 -15.39 -24.11
C SER A 382 -6.95 -14.44 -23.61
N ASP A 383 -6.45 -13.57 -24.49
CA ASP A 383 -5.34 -12.67 -24.20
C ASP A 383 -5.74 -11.59 -23.20
N LEU A 384 -6.96 -11.05 -23.30
CA LEU A 384 -7.49 -10.10 -22.32
C LEU A 384 -7.69 -10.76 -20.95
N ILE A 385 -8.18 -12.01 -20.94
CA ILE A 385 -8.32 -12.77 -19.68
C ILE A 385 -6.94 -12.98 -19.06
N HIS A 386 -5.92 -13.36 -19.83
CA HIS A 386 -4.56 -13.53 -19.35
C HIS A 386 -3.98 -12.23 -18.77
N ALA A 387 -4.14 -11.10 -19.48
CA ALA A 387 -3.68 -9.80 -19.00
C ALA A 387 -4.34 -9.41 -17.67
N ARG A 388 -5.66 -9.63 -17.54
CA ARG A 388 -6.38 -9.38 -16.29
C ARG A 388 -5.94 -10.32 -15.17
N ILE A 389 -5.73 -11.61 -15.46
CA ILE A 389 -5.22 -12.56 -14.47
C ILE A 389 -3.85 -12.14 -13.94
N TYR A 390 -2.96 -11.63 -14.79
CA TYR A 390 -1.70 -11.06 -14.32
C TYR A 390 -1.88 -9.84 -13.41
N LEU A 391 -2.83 -8.95 -13.72
CA LEU A 391 -3.17 -7.84 -12.84
C LEU A 391 -3.69 -8.35 -11.48
N ILE A 392 -4.58 -9.35 -11.49
CA ILE A 392 -5.14 -9.95 -10.26
C ILE A 392 -4.05 -10.60 -9.41
N LYS A 393 -3.18 -11.43 -10.01
CA LYS A 393 -2.04 -12.05 -9.31
C LYS A 393 -1.07 -11.01 -8.76
N ALA A 394 -0.90 -9.86 -9.43
CA ALA A 394 -0.11 -8.76 -8.90
C ALA A 394 -0.75 -8.08 -7.67
N ILE A 395 -2.09 -7.98 -7.62
CA ILE A 395 -2.82 -7.52 -6.42
C ILE A 395 -2.60 -8.51 -5.27
N GLU A 396 -2.71 -9.81 -5.56
CA GLU A 396 -2.49 -10.90 -4.60
C GLU A 396 -1.11 -10.78 -3.92
N ILE A 397 -0.04 -10.68 -4.71
CA ILE A 397 1.34 -10.48 -4.20
C ILE A 397 1.44 -9.24 -3.30
N VAL A 398 0.85 -8.10 -3.71
CA VAL A 398 0.87 -6.88 -2.90
C VAL A 398 0.13 -7.06 -1.57
N LEU A 399 -1.01 -7.76 -1.58
CA LEU A 399 -1.77 -8.05 -0.37
C LEU A 399 -0.98 -8.97 0.56
N GLU A 400 -0.41 -10.06 0.05
CA GLU A 400 0.37 -11.03 0.82
C GLU A 400 1.60 -10.39 1.47
N ASN A 401 2.37 -9.62 0.69
CA ASN A 401 3.53 -8.89 1.20
C ASN A 401 3.12 -7.86 2.26
N SER A 402 1.92 -7.28 2.15
CA SER A 402 1.41 -6.35 3.17
C SER A 402 0.96 -7.07 4.44
N PHE A 403 0.35 -8.24 4.32
CA PHE A 403 -0.09 -9.03 5.46
C PHE A 403 1.09 -9.58 6.25
N ALA A 404 2.13 -10.06 5.56
CA ALA A 404 3.38 -10.48 6.20
C ALA A 404 4.00 -9.35 7.04
N LEU A 405 4.05 -8.13 6.49
CA LEU A 405 4.56 -6.96 7.21
C LEU A 405 3.72 -6.60 8.45
N LEU A 406 2.39 -6.72 8.36
CA LEU A 406 1.46 -6.42 9.46
C LEU A 406 1.29 -7.57 10.45
N ASP A 407 2.00 -8.69 10.25
CA ASP A 407 1.84 -9.93 11.02
C ASP A 407 0.39 -10.43 11.03
N ILE A 408 -0.27 -10.38 9.87
CA ILE A 408 -1.64 -10.86 9.67
C ILE A 408 -1.58 -12.13 8.85
N THR A 409 -2.17 -13.22 9.34
CA THR A 409 -2.36 -14.43 8.55
C THR A 409 -3.54 -14.20 7.59
N PRO A 410 -3.31 -14.19 6.27
CA PRO A 410 -4.40 -14.08 5.31
C PRO A 410 -5.21 -15.37 5.26
N ILE A 411 -6.47 -15.24 4.84
CA ILE A 411 -7.38 -16.37 4.73
C ILE A 411 -7.77 -16.50 3.27
N THR A 412 -7.39 -17.64 2.69
CA THR A 412 -7.56 -17.95 1.26
C THR A 412 -8.99 -18.32 0.91
N ARG A 413 -9.82 -18.69 1.88
CA ARG A 413 -11.24 -19.06 1.69
C ARG A 413 -12.11 -18.49 2.80
N MET A 414 -13.10 -17.69 2.42
CA MET A 414 -14.15 -17.17 3.30
C MET A 414 -15.50 -17.73 2.90
#